data_AF-A0ABD0JW25-F1
#
_entry.id   AF-A0ABD0JW25-F1
#
_cell.length_a   1.000
_cell.length_b   1.000
_cell.length_c   1.000
_cell.angle_alpha   90.00
_cell.angle_beta   90.00
_cell.angle_gamma   90.00
#
_symmetry.space_group_name_H-M   'P 1'
#
loop_
_entity.id
_entity.type
_entity.pdbx_description
1 polymer ?
#
loop_
_entity_poly.entity_id
_entity_poly.type
_entity_poly.pdbx_seq_one_letter_code
_entity_poly.pdbx_strand_id
1 'polypeptide(L)'
;MPPPAPILSAAALLTYCTCDVDPQRMEDTLRQHFSETRHHRTNPDNKRAAKQYIQDQFKQYGLEVHNHEFPSAIDNVTGTNVIGMLRGKNFNTSLDNVVAISAHYDTMPETPGVNDNGAAVVAMLEAARQVVRHPQRNNTVFFFAVLVTEFLPTFLAPNVPWQGLLNMDVILNFDSRNDSQDFPPGVDMAFPDQAASVRSDGQRGDFLTIAGRTADQGLLKAFVDAWNKLGQPKFEIEEFAIPVNLHDHLRDFTRSDHSNFWEHNLTAIFLTDSANFRGYMEQCYHKQCDSLQYLTKERVNFIAKTSRTLVAMADSMAPYVDSSSSSASMLTGGGVLGALIFSMALLTSLRLLTN
;
A
#
# COMPACT_ATOMS: atom_id res chain seq x y z
N MET A 1 -2.15 4.19 -25.44
CA MET A 1 -1.60 3.70 -24.16
C MET A 1 -1.08 2.29 -24.38
N PRO A 2 0.16 1.96 -23.95
CA PRO A 2 0.60 0.57 -23.92
C PRO A 2 -0.26 -0.22 -22.91
N PRO A 3 -0.46 -1.53 -23.11
CA PRO A 3 -1.18 -2.37 -22.16
C PRO A 3 -0.46 -2.38 -20.79
N PRO A 4 -1.19 -2.57 -19.69
CA PRO A 4 -0.58 -2.73 -18.37
C PRO A 4 0.45 -3.87 -18.42
N ALA A 5 1.63 -3.63 -17.84
CA ALA A 5 2.64 -4.67 -17.70
C ALA A 5 2.02 -5.88 -16.97
N PRO A 6 2.29 -7.13 -17.39
CA PRO A 6 1.80 -8.29 -16.68
C PRO A 6 2.32 -8.26 -15.25
N ILE A 7 1.41 -8.23 -14.28
CA ILE A 7 1.74 -8.42 -12.87
C ILE A 7 2.41 -9.80 -12.76
N LEU A 8 3.59 -9.86 -12.15
CA LEU A 8 4.35 -11.09 -11.97
C LEU A 8 3.46 -12.20 -11.38
N SER A 9 3.62 -13.44 -11.87
CA SER A 9 2.82 -14.56 -11.39
C SER A 9 3.05 -14.80 -9.89
N ALA A 10 2.03 -15.32 -9.22
CA ALA A 10 2.01 -15.59 -7.78
C ALA A 10 3.17 -16.49 -7.27
N ALA A 11 3.92 -17.14 -8.17
CA ALA A 11 5.09 -17.95 -7.85
C ALA A 11 6.32 -17.12 -7.48
N ALA A 12 6.44 -15.85 -7.87
CA ALA A 12 7.54 -14.98 -7.44
C ALA A 12 7.36 -14.45 -6.01
N LEU A 13 6.16 -14.55 -5.44
CA LEU A 13 5.84 -14.17 -4.05
C LEU A 13 6.36 -15.20 -3.01
N LEU A 14 7.26 -16.13 -3.37
CA LEU A 14 7.62 -17.34 -2.61
C LEU A 14 8.82 -17.18 -1.66
N THR A 15 8.86 -16.08 -0.94
CA THR A 15 9.53 -16.06 0.36
C THR A 15 8.73 -15.10 1.20
N TYR A 16 8.31 -15.51 2.39
CA TYR A 16 7.64 -14.64 3.36
C TYR A 16 8.20 -13.23 3.24
N CYS A 17 7.35 -12.20 3.13
CA CYS A 17 7.79 -10.83 3.24
C CYS A 17 8.79 -10.78 4.40
N THR A 18 10.08 -10.58 4.11
CA THR A 18 11.14 -10.45 5.13
C THR A 18 11.03 -9.06 5.76
N CYS A 19 9.80 -8.60 5.94
CA CYS A 19 9.44 -7.32 6.49
C CYS A 19 9.20 -7.52 7.97
N ASP A 20 10.03 -6.84 8.73
CA ASP A 20 9.98 -6.80 10.18
C ASP A 20 9.03 -5.67 10.59
N VAL A 21 7.78 -5.74 10.11
CA VAL A 21 6.74 -4.77 10.44
C VAL A 21 6.54 -4.79 11.95
N ASP A 22 6.84 -3.67 12.59
CA ASP A 22 6.88 -3.52 14.05
C ASP A 22 5.60 -2.83 14.57
N PRO A 23 4.64 -3.59 15.14
CA PRO A 23 3.40 -3.03 15.63
C PRO A 23 3.61 -2.07 16.82
N GLN A 24 4.65 -2.27 17.64
CA GLN A 24 4.92 -1.37 18.77
C GLN A 24 5.39 -0.02 18.27
N ARG A 25 6.30 0.00 17.29
CA ARG A 25 6.73 1.24 16.64
C ARG A 25 5.57 1.97 15.98
N MET A 26 4.65 1.24 15.33
CA MET A 26 3.45 1.81 14.72
C MET A 26 2.57 2.47 15.79
N GLU A 27 2.28 1.78 16.89
CA GLU A 27 1.51 2.32 18.01
C GLU A 27 2.18 3.56 18.62
N ASP A 28 3.48 3.52 18.88
CA ASP A 28 4.23 4.64 19.45
C ASP A 28 4.19 5.85 18.52
N THR A 29 4.36 5.64 17.21
CA THR A 29 4.29 6.70 16.20
C THR A 29 2.89 7.33 16.16
N LEU A 30 1.84 6.51 16.20
CA LEU A 30 0.46 6.98 16.22
C LEU A 30 0.18 7.84 17.46
N ARG A 31 0.62 7.37 18.63
CA ARG A 31 0.47 8.06 19.92
C ARG A 31 1.26 9.36 20.02
N GLN A 32 2.42 9.45 19.38
CA GLN A 32 3.32 10.60 19.53
C GLN A 32 3.10 11.68 18.46
N HIS A 33 2.66 11.31 17.26
CA HIS A 33 2.67 12.21 16.11
C HIS A 33 1.33 12.36 15.39
N PHE A 34 0.37 11.47 15.66
CA PHE A 34 -0.88 11.40 14.91
C PHE A 34 -2.11 11.22 15.81
N SER A 35 -2.03 11.72 17.05
CA SER A 35 -3.11 11.64 18.05
C SER A 35 -3.78 12.97 18.38
N GLU A 36 -3.45 14.02 17.62
CA GLU A 36 -3.99 15.37 17.79
C GLU A 36 -4.43 15.92 16.43
N THR A 37 -5.32 16.93 16.46
CA THR A 37 -5.86 17.57 15.25
C THR A 37 -4.75 18.08 14.33
N ARG A 38 -4.81 17.73 13.04
CA ARG A 38 -3.86 18.16 11.99
C ARG A 38 -4.59 18.99 10.94
N HIS A 39 -5.27 20.04 11.39
CA HIS A 39 -6.11 20.89 10.56
C HIS A 39 -5.53 22.30 10.39
N HIS A 40 -5.60 22.84 9.18
CA HIS A 40 -4.90 24.08 8.79
C HIS A 40 -5.39 25.35 9.50
N ARG A 41 -6.59 25.37 10.09
CA ARG A 41 -7.12 26.51 10.87
C ARG A 41 -7.12 26.28 12.38
N THR A 42 -7.55 25.10 12.81
CA THR A 42 -7.82 24.81 14.23
C THR A 42 -6.61 24.24 14.95
N ASN A 43 -5.65 23.65 14.23
CA ASN A 43 -4.35 23.29 14.79
C ASN A 43 -3.25 23.26 13.70
N PRO A 44 -2.89 24.43 13.13
CA PRO A 44 -1.89 24.51 12.06
C PRO A 44 -0.50 24.06 12.49
N ASP A 45 -0.14 24.25 13.77
CA ASP A 45 1.16 23.87 14.29
C ASP A 45 1.33 22.35 14.33
N ASN A 46 0.31 21.61 14.78
CA ASN A 46 0.36 20.16 14.74
C ASN A 46 0.26 19.60 13.31
N LYS A 47 -0.49 20.24 12.40
CA LYS A 47 -0.42 19.90 10.96
C LYS A 47 1.00 20.07 10.41
N ARG A 48 1.70 21.16 10.78
CA ARG A 48 3.09 21.40 10.38
C ARG A 48 4.04 20.38 11.01
N ALA A 49 3.86 20.03 12.29
CA ALA A 49 4.65 19.04 12.99
C ALA A 49 4.49 17.63 12.38
N ALA A 50 3.26 17.22 12.06
CA ALA A 50 2.99 15.95 11.37
C ALA A 50 3.65 15.91 9.98
N LYS A 51 3.53 16.99 9.19
CA LYS A 51 4.21 17.12 7.89
C LYS A 51 5.73 16.98 8.04
N GLN A 52 6.32 17.70 8.98
CA GLN A 52 7.75 17.69 9.25
C GLN A 52 8.21 16.29 9.69
N TYR A 53 7.46 15.62 10.57
CA TYR A 53 7.76 14.27 11.01
C TYR A 53 7.78 13.29 9.82
N ILE A 54 6.78 13.34 8.94
CA ILE A 54 6.74 12.50 7.73
C ILE A 54 7.97 12.73 6.84
N GLN A 55 8.32 14.01 6.59
CA GLN A 55 9.52 14.37 5.82
C GLN A 55 10.80 13.82 6.44
N ASP A 56 10.93 13.92 7.76
CA ASP A 56 12.11 13.48 8.49
C ASP A 56 12.21 11.96 8.53
N GLN A 57 11.09 11.24 8.66
CA GLN A 57 11.06 9.79 8.52
C GLN A 57 11.47 9.35 7.12
N PHE A 58 10.93 9.98 6.07
CA PHE A 58 11.34 9.66 4.70
C PHE A 58 12.84 9.91 4.46
N LYS A 59 13.39 11.04 4.94
CA LYS A 59 14.84 11.31 4.89
C LYS A 59 15.65 10.28 5.66
N GLN A 60 15.20 9.91 6.86
CA GLN A 60 15.86 8.91 7.70
C GLN A 60 15.92 7.54 7.03
N TYR A 61 14.89 7.20 6.24
CA TYR A 61 14.84 5.98 5.44
C TYR A 61 15.69 6.04 4.16
N GLY A 62 16.29 7.20 3.85
CA GLY A 62 17.09 7.41 2.64
C GLY A 62 16.27 7.63 1.37
N LEU A 63 14.99 8.00 1.49
CA LEU A 63 14.15 8.36 0.34
C LEU A 63 14.50 9.78 -0.16
N GLU A 64 14.34 10.00 -1.47
CA GLU A 64 14.31 11.35 -2.02
C GLU A 64 13.01 12.03 -1.60
N VAL A 65 13.09 13.19 -0.93
CA VAL A 65 11.92 13.87 -0.38
C VAL A 65 11.59 15.11 -1.20
N HIS A 66 10.35 15.17 -1.68
CA HIS A 66 9.84 16.29 -2.46
C HIS A 66 8.58 16.86 -1.80
N ASN A 67 8.45 18.18 -1.85
CA ASN A 67 7.20 18.86 -1.54
C ASN A 67 6.53 19.26 -2.84
N HIS A 68 5.26 18.92 -2.97
CA HIS A 68 4.40 19.43 -4.03
C HIS A 68 3.44 20.45 -3.41
N GLU A 69 3.66 21.71 -3.70
CA GLU A 69 2.85 22.82 -3.20
C GLU A 69 1.83 23.26 -4.24
N PHE A 70 0.59 23.49 -3.81
CA PHE A 70 -0.51 23.90 -4.68
C PHE A 70 -1.44 24.89 -3.95
N PRO A 71 -2.14 25.77 -4.66
CA PRO A 71 -3.19 26.59 -4.06
C PRO A 71 -4.29 25.68 -3.50
N SER A 72 -4.67 25.83 -2.23
CA SER A 72 -5.83 25.10 -1.72
C SER A 72 -7.13 25.85 -2.05
N ALA A 73 -8.26 25.16 -1.93
CA ALA A 73 -9.59 25.78 -2.00
C ALA A 73 -9.86 26.81 -0.89
N ILE A 74 -8.90 27.01 0.02
CA ILE A 74 -8.99 27.93 1.13
C ILE A 74 -8.03 29.08 0.91
N ASP A 75 -8.58 30.30 0.89
CA ASP A 75 -7.82 31.53 0.68
C ASP A 75 -6.61 31.61 1.61
N ASN A 76 -5.45 31.95 1.02
CA ASN A 76 -4.16 32.10 1.68
C ASN A 76 -3.64 30.85 2.41
N VAL A 77 -4.17 29.66 2.08
CA VAL A 77 -3.63 28.38 2.54
C VAL A 77 -3.04 27.64 1.35
N THR A 78 -1.74 27.37 1.41
CA THR A 78 -1.04 26.51 0.44
C THR A 78 -1.15 25.06 0.90
N GLY A 79 -1.67 24.20 0.03
CA GLY A 79 -1.61 22.76 0.20
C GLY A 79 -0.18 22.27 -0.03
N THR A 80 0.26 21.26 0.73
CA THR A 80 1.55 20.61 0.52
C THR A 80 1.38 19.10 0.58
N ASN A 81 1.66 18.39 -0.52
CA ASN A 81 1.89 16.95 -0.47
C ASN A 81 3.37 16.70 -0.14
N VAL A 82 3.64 15.70 0.70
CA VAL A 82 5.00 15.22 0.98
C VAL A 82 5.18 13.89 0.27
N ILE A 83 6.21 13.83 -0.56
CA ILE A 83 6.48 12.70 -1.44
C ILE A 83 7.83 12.11 -1.05
N GLY A 84 7.83 10.85 -0.62
CA GLY A 84 9.04 10.03 -0.49
C GLY A 84 9.20 9.17 -1.73
N MET A 85 10.34 9.25 -2.41
CA MET A 85 10.63 8.47 -3.61
C MET A 85 11.80 7.53 -3.37
N LEU A 86 11.57 6.23 -3.59
CA LEU A 86 12.62 5.25 -3.75
C LEU A 86 12.88 5.10 -5.25
N ARG A 87 13.92 5.76 -5.75
CA ARG A 87 14.29 5.78 -7.16
C ARG A 87 14.67 4.37 -7.66
N GLY A 88 13.98 3.87 -8.67
CA GLY A 88 14.33 2.62 -9.37
C GLY A 88 15.43 2.82 -10.41
N LYS A 89 16.05 1.72 -10.87
CA LYS A 89 17.06 1.76 -11.96
C LYS A 89 16.49 2.30 -13.27
N ASN A 90 15.23 1.99 -13.54
CA ASN A 90 14.56 2.43 -14.76
C ASN A 90 13.99 3.84 -14.63
N PHE A 91 14.23 4.56 -13.52
CA PHE A 91 13.57 5.82 -13.20
C PHE A 91 13.34 6.71 -14.40
N ASN A 92 12.09 7.11 -14.59
CA ASN A 92 11.69 8.09 -15.59
C ASN A 92 11.96 7.68 -17.05
N THR A 93 12.05 6.37 -17.29
CA THR A 93 12.10 5.76 -18.63
C THR A 93 10.82 4.98 -18.91
N SER A 94 10.61 4.55 -20.16
CA SER A 94 9.48 3.69 -20.54
C SER A 94 9.53 2.29 -19.91
N LEU A 95 10.60 1.94 -19.19
CA LEU A 95 10.74 0.69 -18.45
C LEU A 95 10.41 0.84 -16.95
N ASP A 96 10.13 2.06 -16.48
CA ASP A 96 9.77 2.32 -15.09
C ASP A 96 8.29 2.06 -14.86
N ASN A 97 7.96 0.90 -14.32
CA ASN A 97 6.58 0.59 -14.01
C ASN A 97 6.28 1.08 -12.58
N VAL A 98 5.79 2.30 -12.45
CA VAL A 98 5.70 3.01 -11.17
C VAL A 98 4.57 2.48 -10.28
N VAL A 99 4.85 2.31 -8.99
CA VAL A 99 3.87 2.00 -7.94
C VAL A 99 3.90 3.07 -6.86
N ALA A 100 2.73 3.37 -6.27
CA ALA A 100 2.62 4.30 -5.16
C ALA A 100 1.77 3.76 -4.02
N ILE A 101 2.11 4.18 -2.80
CA ILE A 101 1.32 3.98 -1.58
C ILE A 101 0.96 5.36 -1.04
N SER A 102 -0.31 5.58 -0.68
CA SER A 102 -0.76 6.89 -0.18
C SER A 102 -1.64 6.82 1.04
N ALA A 103 -1.59 7.91 1.80
CA ALA A 103 -2.49 8.25 2.90
C ALA A 103 -2.52 9.78 3.04
N HIS A 104 -3.66 10.37 3.39
CA HIS A 104 -3.69 11.79 3.76
C HIS A 104 -3.29 11.99 5.22
N TYR A 105 -2.66 13.13 5.53
CA TYR A 105 -2.08 13.38 6.85
C TYR A 105 -2.79 14.47 7.65
N ASP A 106 -3.74 15.17 7.06
CA ASP A 106 -4.59 16.14 7.74
C ASP A 106 -5.82 15.50 8.38
N THR A 107 -6.56 16.31 9.10
CA THR A 107 -7.82 15.92 9.76
C THR A 107 -8.88 16.97 9.50
N MET A 108 -10.14 16.60 9.74
CA MET A 108 -11.20 17.57 9.92
C MET A 108 -10.94 18.51 11.11
N PRO A 109 -11.59 19.70 11.17
CA PRO A 109 -11.46 20.60 12.30
C PRO A 109 -11.82 19.91 13.62
N GLU A 110 -11.04 20.16 14.68
CA GLU A 110 -11.35 19.68 16.04
C GLU A 110 -11.56 18.16 16.10
N THR A 111 -10.80 17.41 15.29
CA THR A 111 -10.80 15.94 15.28
C THR A 111 -9.36 15.48 15.47
N PRO A 112 -9.03 14.63 16.47
CA PRO A 112 -7.68 14.12 16.63
C PRO A 112 -7.23 13.26 15.44
N GLY A 113 -8.15 12.48 14.88
CA GLY A 113 -7.94 11.78 13.61
C GLY A 113 -7.01 10.59 13.73
N VAL A 114 -7.13 9.82 14.82
CA VAL A 114 -6.27 8.66 15.06
C VAL A 114 -6.54 7.58 14.02
N ASN A 115 -7.81 7.26 13.77
CA ASN A 115 -8.19 6.38 12.67
C ASN A 115 -8.17 7.13 11.33
N ASP A 116 -8.79 8.31 11.28
CA ASP A 116 -8.90 9.17 10.08
C ASP A 116 -7.96 10.40 10.16
N ASN A 117 -6.76 10.35 9.59
CA ASN A 117 -6.17 9.21 8.89
C ASN A 117 -4.77 8.86 9.41
N GLY A 118 -4.56 9.06 10.72
CA GLY A 118 -3.29 8.78 11.40
C GLY A 118 -2.83 7.33 11.23
N ALA A 119 -3.75 6.38 11.32
CA ALA A 119 -3.48 4.95 11.17
C ALA A 119 -2.90 4.60 9.79
N ALA A 120 -3.44 5.17 8.71
CA ALA A 120 -2.92 4.94 7.36
C ALA A 120 -1.55 5.58 7.13
N VAL A 121 -1.32 6.79 7.66
CA VAL A 121 0.00 7.43 7.60
C VAL A 121 1.05 6.55 8.29
N VAL A 122 0.72 6.00 9.46
CA VAL A 122 1.61 5.09 10.19
C VAL A 122 1.86 3.79 9.40
N ALA A 123 0.82 3.20 8.79
CA ALA A 123 0.98 2.02 7.93
C ALA A 123 1.88 2.29 6.72
N MET A 124 1.75 3.46 6.09
CA MET A 124 2.61 3.91 4.99
C MET A 124 4.06 4.14 5.44
N LEU A 125 4.28 4.81 6.57
CA LEU A 125 5.62 5.05 7.11
C LEU A 125 6.33 3.75 7.48
N GLU A 126 5.61 2.78 8.02
CA GLU A 126 6.16 1.45 8.32
C GLU A 126 6.41 0.64 7.04
N ALA A 127 5.52 0.71 6.05
CA ALA A 127 5.76 0.08 4.75
C ALA A 127 7.00 0.68 4.07
N ALA A 128 7.15 2.00 4.09
CA ALA A 128 8.34 2.69 3.59
C ALA A 128 9.62 2.18 4.26
N ARG A 129 9.62 2.09 5.60
CA ARG A 129 10.76 1.57 6.38
C ARG A 129 11.18 0.17 5.95
N GLN A 130 10.24 -0.70 5.62
CA GLN A 130 10.54 -2.06 5.16
C GLN A 130 10.99 -2.11 3.71
N VAL A 131 10.31 -1.38 2.82
CA VAL A 131 10.60 -1.35 1.39
C VAL A 131 12.03 -0.87 1.11
N VAL A 132 12.53 0.11 1.89
CA VAL A 132 13.91 0.64 1.69
C VAL A 132 15.02 -0.30 2.17
N ARG A 133 14.72 -1.41 2.88
CA ARG A 133 15.74 -2.38 3.30
C ARG A 133 16.44 -3.04 2.11
N HIS A 134 15.80 -3.00 0.95
CA HIS A 134 16.31 -3.48 -0.32
C HIS A 134 16.16 -2.35 -1.35
N PRO A 135 17.04 -1.33 -1.30
CA PRO A 135 16.85 -0.08 -2.04
C PRO A 135 17.11 -0.22 -3.55
N GLN A 136 17.79 -1.29 -3.98
CA GLN A 136 18.08 -1.55 -5.39
C GLN A 136 16.89 -2.26 -6.04
N ARG A 137 16.05 -1.50 -6.74
CA ARG A 137 14.85 -1.99 -7.44
C ARG A 137 14.86 -1.60 -8.90
N ASN A 138 14.17 -2.38 -9.73
CA ASN A 138 14.01 -2.05 -11.15
C ASN A 138 13.11 -0.82 -11.33
N ASN A 139 11.98 -0.80 -10.63
CA ASN A 139 10.96 0.25 -10.74
C ASN A 139 10.98 1.19 -9.54
N THR A 140 10.48 2.40 -9.75
CA THR A 140 10.34 3.45 -8.74
C THR A 140 9.13 3.18 -7.85
N VAL A 141 9.31 3.38 -6.54
CA VAL A 141 8.23 3.31 -5.54
C VAL A 141 8.04 4.69 -4.93
N PHE A 142 6.81 5.17 -4.92
CA PHE A 142 6.44 6.41 -4.24
C PHE A 142 5.64 6.17 -2.96
N PHE A 143 5.86 7.03 -1.98
CA PHE A 143 5.07 7.16 -0.77
C PHE A 143 4.50 8.58 -0.73
N PHE A 144 3.18 8.71 -0.84
CA PHE A 144 2.51 10.00 -0.89
C PHE A 144 1.75 10.26 0.41
N ALA A 145 2.27 11.19 1.22
CA ALA A 145 1.49 11.84 2.27
C ALA A 145 0.78 13.04 1.66
N VAL A 146 -0.49 12.86 1.33
CA VAL A 146 -1.24 13.81 0.49
C VAL A 146 -2.17 14.70 1.30
N LEU A 147 -2.53 15.81 0.68
CA LEU A 147 -3.73 16.59 0.93
C LEU A 147 -4.54 16.53 -0.36
N VAL A 148 -5.83 16.31 -0.22
CA VAL A 148 -6.89 16.22 -1.24
C VAL A 148 -6.58 16.85 -2.62
N THR A 149 -6.82 16.04 -3.67
CA THR A 149 -7.14 16.30 -5.11
C THR A 149 -6.14 16.87 -6.13
N GLU A 150 -4.93 17.32 -5.80
CA GLU A 150 -4.03 17.83 -6.87
C GLU A 150 -2.74 17.01 -7.03
N PHE A 151 -2.87 15.73 -7.37
CA PHE A 151 -1.70 14.94 -7.73
C PHE A 151 -1.90 14.05 -8.96
N LEU A 152 -1.30 14.48 -10.07
CA LEU A 152 -0.91 13.68 -11.24
C LEU A 152 0.39 14.26 -11.84
N PRO A 153 1.12 13.51 -12.67
CA PRO A 153 2.56 13.37 -12.56
C PRO A 153 3.32 14.52 -13.23
N THR A 154 3.53 15.61 -12.50
CA THR A 154 4.66 16.52 -12.79
C THR A 154 6.00 15.84 -12.51
N PHE A 155 6.01 14.76 -11.73
CA PHE A 155 7.21 13.99 -11.36
C PHE A 155 7.66 12.98 -12.41
N LEU A 156 6.78 12.54 -13.31
CA LEU A 156 7.11 11.54 -14.32
C LEU A 156 7.12 12.19 -15.69
N ALA A 157 8.10 11.80 -16.50
CA ALA A 157 8.16 12.14 -17.90
C ALA A 157 6.94 11.55 -18.63
N PRO A 158 6.54 12.15 -19.76
CA PRO A 158 5.51 11.58 -20.61
C PRO A 158 5.82 10.12 -20.95
N ASN A 159 4.81 9.26 -20.87
CA ASN A 159 4.86 7.82 -21.21
C ASN A 159 5.60 6.91 -20.22
N VAL A 160 5.91 7.36 -19.01
CA VAL A 160 6.30 6.44 -17.93
C VAL A 160 5.09 5.56 -17.55
N PRO A 161 5.20 4.22 -17.59
CA PRO A 161 4.10 3.34 -17.21
C PRO A 161 3.70 3.48 -15.73
N TRP A 162 2.39 3.43 -15.47
CA TRP A 162 1.82 3.44 -14.14
C TRP A 162 1.22 2.08 -13.82
N GLN A 163 1.69 1.43 -12.74
CA GLN A 163 1.11 0.15 -12.30
C GLN A 163 -0.08 0.35 -11.38
N GLY A 164 -0.02 1.30 -10.45
CA GLY A 164 -1.08 1.42 -9.45
C GLY A 164 -0.78 2.30 -8.25
N LEU A 165 -1.85 2.88 -7.71
CA LEU A 165 -1.89 3.44 -6.36
C LEU A 165 -2.52 2.45 -5.38
N LEU A 166 -1.91 2.30 -4.20
CA LEU A 166 -2.48 1.67 -3.01
C LEU A 166 -2.89 2.78 -2.03
N ASN A 167 -4.13 3.27 -2.12
CA ASN A 167 -4.61 4.38 -1.29
C ASN A 167 -5.31 3.88 -0.03
N MET A 168 -4.96 4.43 1.12
CA MET A 168 -5.55 4.06 2.41
C MET A 168 -6.29 5.23 3.05
N ASP A 169 -7.49 4.94 3.55
CA ASP A 169 -8.32 5.90 4.28
C ASP A 169 -9.13 5.20 5.36
N VAL A 170 -8.88 5.55 6.62
CA VAL A 170 -9.51 4.95 7.80
C VAL A 170 -9.32 3.43 7.83
N ILE A 171 -8.30 2.92 8.53
CA ILE A 171 -7.93 1.49 8.47
C ILE A 171 -7.71 0.83 9.84
N LEU A 172 -8.09 1.48 10.93
CA LEU A 172 -7.80 1.03 12.30
C LEU A 172 -8.90 0.15 12.88
N ASN A 173 -10.17 0.39 12.53
CA ASN A 173 -11.34 -0.09 13.23
C ASN A 173 -11.66 -1.55 12.88
N PHE A 174 -10.80 -2.47 13.29
CA PHE A 174 -11.17 -3.87 13.44
C PHE A 174 -12.20 -4.01 14.57
N ASP A 175 -13.35 -4.62 14.27
CA ASP A 175 -14.44 -4.83 15.23
C ASP A 175 -15.12 -6.18 14.97
N SER A 176 -14.80 -7.19 15.79
CA SER A 176 -15.34 -8.54 15.64
C SER A 176 -16.65 -8.77 16.41
N ARG A 177 -17.30 -7.71 16.89
CA ARG A 177 -18.63 -7.79 17.53
C ARG A 177 -19.68 -7.99 16.45
N ASN A 178 -20.71 -8.78 16.73
CA ASN A 178 -21.85 -8.89 15.83
C ASN A 178 -22.48 -7.52 15.58
N ASP A 179 -23.04 -7.35 14.38
CA ASP A 179 -23.73 -6.14 13.95
C ASP A 179 -22.87 -4.86 14.07
N SER A 180 -21.55 -5.00 13.92
CA SER A 180 -20.60 -3.87 13.96
C SER A 180 -20.31 -3.27 12.58
N GLN A 181 -20.84 -3.85 11.51
CA GLN A 181 -20.66 -3.39 10.14
C GLN A 181 -22.01 -3.07 9.47
N ASP A 182 -22.17 -1.82 9.07
CA ASP A 182 -23.24 -1.35 8.18
C ASP A 182 -22.75 -1.22 6.75
N PHE A 183 -23.68 -1.14 5.79
CA PHE A 183 -23.36 -0.84 4.40
C PHE A 183 -23.78 0.58 4.03
N PRO A 184 -23.01 1.29 3.20
CA PRO A 184 -23.48 2.53 2.61
C PRO A 184 -24.78 2.29 1.83
N PRO A 185 -25.69 3.27 1.75
CA PRO A 185 -26.96 3.11 1.06
C PRO A 185 -26.79 2.58 -0.37
N GLY A 186 -27.42 1.44 -0.66
CA GLY A 186 -27.41 0.81 -1.98
C GLY A 186 -26.21 -0.09 -2.29
N VAL A 187 -25.18 -0.13 -1.44
CA VAL A 187 -24.05 -1.05 -1.62
C VAL A 187 -24.48 -2.50 -1.51
N ASP A 188 -25.37 -2.82 -0.58
CA ASP A 188 -25.87 -4.19 -0.39
C ASP A 188 -26.74 -4.68 -1.55
N MET A 189 -27.43 -3.78 -2.25
CA MET A 189 -28.15 -4.08 -3.48
C MET A 189 -27.21 -4.23 -4.68
N ALA A 190 -26.16 -3.40 -4.76
CA ALA A 190 -25.17 -3.45 -5.84
C ALA A 190 -24.21 -4.64 -5.73
N PHE A 191 -23.91 -5.07 -4.50
CA PHE A 191 -22.96 -6.13 -4.16
C PHE A 191 -23.61 -7.16 -3.21
N PRO A 192 -24.64 -7.89 -3.68
CA PRO A 192 -25.40 -8.80 -2.83
C PRO A 192 -24.57 -9.97 -2.29
N ASP A 193 -23.55 -10.42 -3.03
CA ASP A 193 -22.67 -11.52 -2.60
C ASP A 193 -21.76 -11.08 -1.44
N GLN A 194 -21.14 -9.89 -1.52
CA GLN A 194 -20.37 -9.29 -0.42
C GLN A 194 -21.27 -9.02 0.79
N ALA A 195 -22.46 -8.49 0.56
CA ALA A 195 -23.41 -8.26 1.65
C ALA A 195 -23.85 -9.58 2.31
N ALA A 196 -24.04 -10.65 1.53
CA ALA A 196 -24.35 -11.97 2.05
C ALA A 196 -23.17 -12.57 2.82
N SER A 197 -21.93 -12.42 2.34
CA SER A 197 -20.69 -12.82 3.03
C SER A 197 -20.65 -12.24 4.44
N VAL A 198 -20.68 -10.91 4.55
CA VAL A 198 -20.63 -10.18 5.82
C VAL A 198 -21.81 -10.53 6.73
N ARG A 199 -23.05 -10.60 6.20
CA ARG A 199 -24.23 -10.97 7.00
C ARG A 199 -24.16 -12.40 7.52
N SER A 200 -23.63 -13.33 6.73
CA SER A 200 -23.51 -14.74 7.12
C SER A 200 -22.50 -14.94 8.26
N ASP A 201 -21.55 -14.02 8.38
CA ASP A 201 -20.55 -13.98 9.44
C ASP A 201 -20.93 -13.03 10.60
N GLY A 202 -22.24 -12.90 10.88
CA GLY A 202 -22.72 -12.11 12.02
C GLY A 202 -22.60 -10.60 11.85
N GLN A 203 -22.45 -10.12 10.60
CA GLN A 203 -22.38 -8.70 10.28
C GLN A 203 -21.23 -7.98 11.02
N ARG A 204 -20.08 -8.64 11.06
CA ARG A 204 -18.88 -8.16 11.77
C ARG A 204 -18.04 -7.25 10.88
N GLY A 205 -17.37 -6.28 11.49
CA GLY A 205 -16.40 -5.38 10.86
C GLY A 205 -14.95 -5.84 11.06
N ASP A 206 -14.69 -7.15 10.90
CA ASP A 206 -13.38 -7.80 11.11
C ASP A 206 -12.56 -7.97 9.80
N PHE A 207 -12.98 -7.27 8.74
CA PHE A 207 -12.32 -7.27 7.43
C PHE A 207 -11.75 -5.91 7.03
N LEU A 208 -10.77 -5.91 6.13
CA LEU A 208 -10.39 -4.74 5.34
C LEU A 208 -11.26 -4.68 4.07
N THR A 209 -11.89 -3.55 3.79
CA THR A 209 -12.53 -3.32 2.50
C THR A 209 -11.45 -2.95 1.48
N ILE A 210 -11.48 -3.61 0.34
CA ILE A 210 -10.71 -3.22 -0.84
C ILE A 210 -11.67 -2.94 -2.00
N ALA A 211 -11.55 -1.76 -2.60
CA ALA A 211 -12.35 -1.36 -3.74
C ALA A 211 -11.48 -0.90 -4.92
N GLY A 212 -11.93 -1.21 -6.13
CA GLY A 212 -11.26 -0.89 -7.38
C GLY A 212 -12.27 -0.90 -8.51
N ARG A 213 -11.99 -0.21 -9.63
CA ARG A 213 -12.85 -0.36 -10.80
C ARG A 213 -12.64 -1.75 -11.40
N THR A 214 -13.60 -2.24 -12.18
CA THR A 214 -13.40 -3.48 -12.96
C THR A 214 -12.19 -3.40 -13.89
N ALA A 215 -11.82 -2.19 -14.35
CA ALA A 215 -10.59 -1.94 -15.10
C ALA A 215 -9.29 -2.14 -14.27
N ASP A 216 -9.39 -2.06 -12.94
CA ASP A 216 -8.27 -2.18 -11.99
C ASP A 216 -8.19 -3.59 -11.35
N GLN A 217 -8.98 -4.55 -11.85
CA GLN A 217 -9.14 -5.89 -11.25
C GLN A 217 -7.81 -6.65 -11.07
N GLY A 218 -6.84 -6.44 -11.96
CA GLY A 218 -5.51 -7.05 -11.83
C GLY A 218 -4.81 -6.64 -10.54
N LEU A 219 -4.82 -5.33 -10.21
CA LEU A 219 -4.22 -4.81 -8.99
C LEU A 219 -5.00 -5.26 -7.75
N LEU A 220 -6.33 -5.25 -7.85
CA LEU A 220 -7.22 -5.64 -6.77
C LEU A 220 -7.02 -7.12 -6.39
N LYS A 221 -7.04 -8.01 -7.37
CA LYS A 221 -6.79 -9.44 -7.17
C LYS A 221 -5.40 -9.70 -6.59
N ALA A 222 -4.37 -9.00 -7.09
CA ALA A 222 -3.01 -9.14 -6.58
C ALA A 222 -2.92 -8.78 -5.08
N PHE A 223 -3.63 -7.74 -4.64
CA PHE A 223 -3.69 -7.36 -3.23
C PHE A 223 -4.40 -8.42 -2.38
N VAL A 224 -5.56 -8.91 -2.82
CA VAL A 224 -6.33 -9.95 -2.12
C VAL A 224 -5.51 -11.25 -2.01
N ASP A 225 -4.83 -11.65 -3.09
CA ASP A 225 -3.94 -12.82 -3.10
C ASP A 225 -2.78 -12.65 -2.11
N ALA A 226 -2.16 -11.46 -2.06
CA ALA A 226 -1.09 -11.14 -1.11
C ALA A 226 -1.59 -11.15 0.34
N TRP A 227 -2.74 -10.54 0.61
CA TRP A 227 -3.39 -10.52 1.92
C TRP A 227 -3.65 -11.93 2.46
N ASN A 228 -4.24 -12.79 1.63
CA ASN A 228 -4.56 -14.17 1.98
C ASN A 228 -3.29 -15.01 2.18
N LYS A 229 -2.26 -14.81 1.34
CA LYS A 229 -0.99 -15.54 1.43
C LYS A 229 -0.19 -15.21 2.69
N LEU A 230 -0.27 -13.98 3.19
CA LEU A 230 0.41 -13.57 4.43
C LEU A 230 -0.19 -14.20 5.71
N GLY A 231 -1.37 -14.82 5.61
CA GLY A 231 -2.03 -15.49 6.73
C GLY A 231 -2.71 -14.52 7.70
N GLN A 232 -2.88 -14.94 8.96
CA GLN A 232 -3.73 -14.27 9.97
C GLN A 232 -5.22 -14.24 9.54
N PRO A 233 -5.87 -15.41 9.48
CA PRO A 233 -7.23 -15.55 8.93
C PRO A 233 -8.29 -14.77 9.70
N LYS A 234 -8.02 -14.39 10.96
CA LYS A 234 -8.91 -13.54 11.75
C LYS A 234 -9.09 -12.11 11.21
N PHE A 235 -8.21 -11.68 10.30
CA PHE A 235 -8.28 -10.38 9.66
C PHE A 235 -8.73 -10.63 8.22
N GLU A 236 -10.02 -10.49 7.99
CA GLU A 236 -10.65 -10.82 6.71
C GLU A 236 -10.44 -9.70 5.67
N ILE A 237 -10.88 -9.93 4.43
CA ILE A 237 -10.83 -8.92 3.37
C ILE A 237 -12.07 -9.06 2.48
N GLU A 238 -12.71 -7.93 2.16
CA GLU A 238 -13.91 -7.90 1.31
C GLU A 238 -13.63 -7.07 0.06
N GLU A 239 -13.75 -7.72 -1.09
CA GLU A 239 -13.43 -7.18 -2.42
C GLU A 239 -14.66 -6.60 -3.12
N PHE A 240 -14.55 -5.33 -3.53
CA PHE A 240 -15.56 -4.61 -4.30
C PHE A 240 -14.99 -4.18 -5.66
N ALA A 241 -15.26 -4.97 -6.70
CA ALA A 241 -14.94 -4.62 -8.09
C ALA A 241 -16.07 -3.77 -8.69
N ILE A 242 -15.89 -2.45 -8.68
CA ILE A 242 -16.90 -1.47 -9.06
C ILE A 242 -17.00 -1.39 -10.60
N PRO A 243 -18.16 -1.69 -11.20
CA PRO A 243 -18.37 -1.46 -12.62
C PRO A 243 -18.17 0.02 -12.95
N VAL A 244 -17.40 0.32 -14.01
CA VAL A 244 -17.06 1.71 -14.38
C VAL A 244 -18.30 2.60 -14.55
N ASN A 245 -19.42 2.03 -14.99
CA ASN A 245 -20.70 2.73 -15.17
C ASN A 245 -21.48 2.98 -13.86
N LEU A 246 -21.10 2.35 -12.75
CA LEU A 246 -21.74 2.56 -11.43
C LEU A 246 -20.93 3.47 -10.51
N HIS A 247 -19.74 3.88 -10.94
CA HIS A 247 -18.82 4.73 -10.17
C HIS A 247 -19.50 6.00 -9.62
N ASP A 248 -20.25 6.73 -10.46
CA ASP A 248 -20.91 7.99 -10.07
C ASP A 248 -22.12 7.79 -9.13
N HIS A 249 -22.65 6.56 -9.09
CA HIS A 249 -23.82 6.19 -8.28
C HIS A 249 -23.43 5.64 -6.90
N LEU A 250 -22.18 5.16 -6.75
CA LEU A 250 -21.66 4.57 -5.52
C LEU A 250 -20.58 5.48 -4.91
N ARG A 251 -20.98 6.72 -4.61
CA ARG A 251 -20.09 7.81 -4.18
C ARG A 251 -19.28 7.50 -2.93
N ASP A 252 -19.75 6.58 -2.08
CA ASP A 252 -18.99 6.17 -0.89
C ASP A 252 -17.64 5.53 -1.22
N PHE A 253 -17.50 4.92 -2.40
CA PHE A 253 -16.21 4.41 -2.88
C PHE A 253 -15.32 5.49 -3.51
N THR A 254 -15.77 6.74 -3.60
CA THR A 254 -15.05 7.84 -4.25
C THR A 254 -14.72 8.97 -3.27
N ARG A 255 -14.64 8.64 -1.98
CA ARG A 255 -14.49 9.63 -0.88
C ARG A 255 -13.05 9.94 -0.50
N SER A 256 -12.08 9.32 -1.15
CA SER A 256 -10.65 9.45 -0.81
C SER A 256 -9.80 9.75 -2.05
N ASP A 257 -8.50 9.93 -1.82
CA ASP A 257 -7.53 10.47 -2.78
C ASP A 257 -7.34 9.61 -4.05
N HIS A 258 -7.67 8.31 -4.01
CA HIS A 258 -7.64 7.45 -5.21
C HIS A 258 -8.61 7.91 -6.30
N SER A 259 -9.69 8.61 -5.94
CA SER A 259 -10.70 9.08 -6.89
C SER A 259 -10.10 10.02 -7.93
N ASN A 260 -9.14 10.86 -7.53
CA ASN A 260 -8.41 11.74 -8.44
C ASN A 260 -7.61 10.95 -9.50
N PHE A 261 -7.06 9.79 -9.12
CA PHE A 261 -6.38 8.89 -10.06
C PHE A 261 -7.37 8.25 -11.02
N TRP A 262 -8.54 7.84 -10.53
CA TRP A 262 -9.59 7.30 -11.38
C TRP A 262 -10.12 8.32 -12.39
N GLU A 263 -10.30 9.59 -12.01
CA GLU A 263 -10.69 10.69 -12.91
C GLU A 263 -9.72 10.88 -14.09
N HIS A 264 -8.46 10.51 -13.90
CA HIS A 264 -7.41 10.57 -14.93
C HIS A 264 -7.10 9.22 -15.57
N ASN A 265 -7.98 8.23 -15.40
CA ASN A 265 -7.82 6.87 -15.91
C ASN A 265 -6.54 6.16 -15.45
N LEU A 266 -5.97 6.54 -14.31
CA LEU A 266 -4.88 5.83 -13.68
C LEU A 266 -5.41 4.71 -12.78
N THR A 267 -4.70 3.59 -12.78
CA THR A 267 -5.02 2.44 -11.92
C THR A 267 -4.81 2.80 -10.45
N ALA A 268 -5.81 2.55 -9.62
CA ALA A 268 -5.76 2.77 -8.18
C ALA A 268 -6.73 1.82 -7.48
N ILE A 269 -6.38 1.40 -6.26
CA ILE A 269 -7.29 0.71 -5.35
C ILE A 269 -7.42 1.49 -4.04
N PHE A 270 -8.57 1.33 -3.42
CA PHE A 270 -9.00 1.99 -2.20
C PHE A 270 -9.08 0.98 -1.06
N LEU A 271 -8.37 1.26 0.04
CA LEU A 271 -8.30 0.42 1.23
C LEU A 271 -8.93 1.18 2.41
N THR A 272 -9.94 0.60 3.03
CA THR A 272 -10.64 1.23 4.17
C THR A 272 -11.23 0.20 5.13
N ASP A 273 -11.48 0.59 6.36
CA ASP A 273 -12.29 -0.10 7.36
C ASP A 273 -13.76 0.33 7.30
N SER A 274 -14.18 0.94 6.19
CA SER A 274 -15.52 1.49 5.91
C SER A 274 -15.94 2.69 6.77
N ALA A 275 -15.01 3.27 7.54
CA ALA A 275 -15.19 4.55 8.22
C ALA A 275 -16.50 4.64 9.03
N ASN A 276 -17.39 5.58 8.69
CA ASN A 276 -18.64 5.85 9.40
C ASN A 276 -19.71 4.75 9.28
N PHE A 277 -19.39 3.60 8.70
CA PHE A 277 -20.27 2.44 8.61
C PHE A 277 -19.80 1.29 9.51
N ARG A 278 -18.89 1.55 10.45
CA ARG A 278 -18.37 0.51 11.34
C ARG A 278 -18.23 0.97 12.79
N GLY A 279 -18.82 0.21 13.70
CA GLY A 279 -18.57 0.27 15.14
C GLY A 279 -18.54 1.69 15.70
N TYR A 280 -17.48 2.05 16.44
CA TYR A 280 -17.41 3.37 17.07
C TYR A 280 -17.30 4.53 16.06
N MET A 281 -16.84 4.28 14.84
CA MET A 281 -16.67 5.32 13.82
C MET A 281 -18.01 5.82 13.29
N GLU A 282 -19.12 5.09 13.45
CA GLU A 282 -20.47 5.60 13.19
C GLU A 282 -20.76 6.90 13.94
N GLN A 283 -20.23 7.03 15.16
CA GLN A 283 -20.40 8.21 16.01
C GLN A 283 -19.16 9.13 16.01
N CYS A 284 -17.99 8.58 15.65
CA CYS A 284 -16.70 9.26 15.81
C CYS A 284 -16.05 9.75 14.52
N TYR A 285 -16.54 9.34 13.35
CA TYR A 285 -16.02 9.83 12.09
C TYR A 285 -16.13 11.36 12.00
N HIS A 286 -15.00 12.04 11.77
CA HIS A 286 -14.87 13.50 11.82
C HIS A 286 -15.29 14.15 13.16
N LYS A 287 -15.11 13.46 14.29
CA LYS A 287 -15.43 13.97 15.64
C LYS A 287 -14.27 13.78 16.62
N GLN A 288 -14.31 14.52 17.72
CA GLN A 288 -13.33 14.46 18.82
C GLN A 288 -13.06 13.04 19.36
N CYS A 289 -14.04 12.13 19.27
CA CYS A 289 -13.88 10.78 19.79
C CYS A 289 -13.06 9.84 18.89
N ASP A 290 -12.72 10.24 17.65
CA ASP A 290 -11.66 9.58 16.86
C ASP A 290 -10.28 9.88 17.45
N SER A 291 -9.96 9.15 18.52
CA SER A 291 -8.84 9.38 19.44
C SER A 291 -8.24 8.06 19.91
N LEU A 292 -7.18 8.15 20.72
CA LEU A 292 -6.45 6.99 21.24
C LEU A 292 -7.29 6.08 22.15
N GLN A 293 -8.48 6.50 22.60
CA GLN A 293 -9.36 5.70 23.46
C GLN A 293 -9.77 4.36 22.83
N TYR A 294 -9.79 4.31 21.49
CA TYR A 294 -10.17 3.13 20.73
C TYR A 294 -8.97 2.33 20.23
N LEU A 295 -7.75 2.74 20.57
CA LEU A 295 -6.53 2.02 20.17
C LEU A 295 -6.37 0.76 21.04
N THR A 296 -6.35 -0.40 20.39
CA THR A 296 -6.10 -1.68 21.04
C THR A 296 -4.98 -2.42 20.32
N LYS A 297 -4.31 -3.34 21.02
CA LYS A 297 -3.29 -4.20 20.41
C LYS A 297 -3.82 -4.96 19.19
N GLU A 298 -5.08 -5.33 19.17
CA GLU A 298 -5.68 -6.02 18.03
C GLU A 298 -5.83 -5.10 16.81
N ARG A 299 -6.34 -3.89 17.00
CA ARG A 299 -6.44 -2.87 15.95
C ARG A 299 -5.07 -2.45 15.41
N VAL A 300 -4.06 -2.37 16.29
CA VAL A 300 -2.66 -2.15 15.87
C VAL A 300 -2.14 -3.33 15.04
N ASN A 301 -2.50 -4.57 15.37
CA ASN A 301 -2.11 -5.73 14.55
C ASN A 301 -2.85 -5.78 13.21
N PHE A 302 -4.08 -5.26 13.14
CA PHE A 302 -4.84 -5.13 11.91
C PHE A 302 -4.16 -4.17 10.93
N ILE A 303 -3.81 -2.95 11.37
CA ILE A 303 -3.01 -2.01 10.54
C ILE A 303 -1.63 -2.57 10.20
N ALA A 304 -1.01 -3.36 11.09
CA ALA A 304 0.26 -4.01 10.81
C ALA A 304 0.12 -5.09 9.72
N LYS A 305 -1.00 -5.82 9.66
CA LYS A 305 -1.29 -6.74 8.53
C LYS A 305 -1.44 -5.96 7.23
N THR A 306 -2.19 -4.84 7.24
CA THR A 306 -2.28 -3.94 6.08
C THR A 306 -0.90 -3.49 5.62
N SER A 307 -0.03 -3.02 6.52
CA SER A 307 1.33 -2.61 6.20
C SER A 307 2.18 -3.75 5.60
N ARG A 308 2.10 -4.98 6.13
CA ARG A 308 2.79 -6.15 5.52
C ARG A 308 2.31 -6.42 4.10
N THR A 309 1.02 -6.29 3.83
CA THR A 309 0.46 -6.46 2.48
C THR A 309 0.95 -5.37 1.54
N LEU A 310 1.02 -4.10 1.98
CA LEU A 310 1.60 -3.02 1.18
C LEU A 310 3.05 -3.29 0.80
N VAL A 311 3.86 -3.80 1.74
CA VAL A 311 5.26 -4.17 1.47
C VAL A 311 5.32 -5.31 0.45
N ALA A 312 4.51 -6.36 0.60
CA ALA A 312 4.45 -7.46 -0.35
C ALA A 312 4.04 -6.99 -1.77
N MET A 313 3.11 -6.04 -1.84
CA MET A 313 2.70 -5.44 -3.11
C MET A 313 3.82 -4.61 -3.73
N ALA A 314 4.47 -3.73 -2.96
CA ALA A 314 5.62 -2.96 -3.43
C ALA A 314 6.78 -3.85 -3.89
N ASP A 315 7.04 -4.96 -3.20
CA ASP A 315 8.06 -5.95 -3.59
C ASP A 315 7.73 -6.69 -4.87
N SER A 316 6.46 -7.04 -5.07
CA SER A 316 5.99 -7.67 -6.30
C SER A 316 6.02 -6.71 -7.50
N MET A 317 5.58 -5.46 -7.29
CA MET A 317 5.44 -4.45 -8.34
C MET A 317 6.78 -3.78 -8.68
N ALA A 318 7.69 -3.63 -7.71
CA ALA A 318 9.03 -3.08 -7.89
C ALA A 318 10.08 -4.08 -7.39
N PRO A 319 10.31 -5.18 -8.15
CA PRO A 319 11.19 -6.25 -7.71
C PRO A 319 12.64 -5.81 -7.54
N TYR A 320 13.31 -6.49 -6.60
CA TYR A 320 14.73 -6.31 -6.32
C TYR A 320 15.58 -6.60 -7.55
N VAL A 321 16.69 -5.88 -7.66
CA VAL A 321 17.70 -6.21 -8.65
C VAL A 321 18.67 -7.19 -8.02
N ASP A 322 18.45 -8.49 -8.26
CA ASP A 322 19.38 -9.52 -7.82
C ASP A 322 20.77 -9.25 -8.40
N SER A 323 21.77 -9.19 -7.52
CA SER A 323 23.19 -9.08 -7.90
C SER A 323 23.72 -10.33 -8.61
N SER A 324 22.92 -11.39 -8.75
CA SER A 324 23.33 -12.69 -9.30
C SER A 324 23.00 -12.92 -10.79
N SER A 325 22.37 -11.98 -11.49
CA SER A 325 22.08 -12.14 -12.93
C SER A 325 23.14 -11.58 -13.88
N SER A 326 24.31 -11.18 -13.35
CA SER A 326 25.43 -10.66 -14.16
C SER A 326 26.48 -11.71 -14.53
N SER A 327 26.05 -12.91 -14.97
CA SER A 327 26.95 -13.85 -15.66
C SER A 327 26.18 -15.03 -16.27
N ALA A 328 25.69 -14.90 -17.50
CA ALA A 328 25.62 -15.99 -18.50
C ALA A 328 24.80 -15.57 -19.74
N SER A 329 25.41 -14.79 -20.64
CA SER A 329 25.06 -14.84 -22.07
C SER A 329 26.20 -14.26 -22.93
N MET A 330 27.40 -14.81 -22.74
CA MET A 330 28.40 -14.84 -23.80
C MET A 330 28.86 -16.28 -23.98
N LEU A 331 28.81 -16.76 -25.22
CA LEU A 331 29.14 -18.12 -25.71
C LEU A 331 28.01 -19.12 -25.41
N THR A 332 27.32 -19.70 -26.38
CA THR A 332 27.88 -20.43 -27.53
C THR A 332 26.96 -20.39 -28.75
N GLY A 333 27.52 -19.95 -29.88
CA GLY A 333 27.06 -20.38 -31.19
C GLY A 333 27.76 -21.69 -31.56
N GLY A 334 27.00 -22.63 -32.12
CA GLY A 334 27.50 -23.70 -32.98
C GLY A 334 27.51 -25.11 -32.39
N GLY A 335 26.84 -26.02 -33.10
CA GLY A 335 27.40 -27.35 -33.36
C GLY A 335 26.77 -28.53 -32.62
N VAL A 336 25.96 -29.28 -33.37
CA VAL A 336 25.45 -30.63 -33.07
C VAL A 336 26.60 -31.66 -32.99
N LEU A 337 26.57 -32.58 -32.01
CA LEU A 337 26.68 -34.05 -32.14
C LEU A 337 27.23 -34.71 -30.85
N GLY A 338 26.65 -35.85 -30.47
CA GLY A 338 27.41 -36.95 -29.88
C GLY A 338 27.07 -37.32 -28.43
N ALA A 339 26.12 -38.24 -28.27
CA ALA A 339 25.98 -39.04 -27.06
C ALA A 339 27.22 -39.92 -26.84
N LEU A 340 27.64 -40.10 -25.59
CA LEU A 340 28.33 -41.31 -25.12
C LEU A 340 28.28 -41.41 -23.59
N ILE A 341 27.62 -42.47 -23.15
CA ILE A 341 27.59 -43.05 -21.80
C ILE A 341 28.97 -43.66 -21.52
N PHE A 342 29.56 -43.46 -20.34
CA PHE A 342 30.39 -44.51 -19.73
C PHE A 342 30.50 -44.42 -18.20
N SER A 343 30.50 -45.61 -17.60
CA SER A 343 30.38 -45.99 -16.20
C SER A 343 31.64 -45.76 -15.35
N MET A 344 31.43 -45.64 -14.03
CA MET A 344 32.39 -45.89 -12.95
C MET A 344 33.24 -47.16 -13.17
N ALA A 345 34.53 -47.11 -12.79
CA ALA A 345 35.10 -47.84 -11.64
C ALA A 345 36.65 -47.94 -11.65
N LEU A 346 37.21 -47.78 -10.43
CA LEU A 346 38.30 -48.55 -9.79
C LEU A 346 39.81 -48.25 -10.00
N LEU A 347 40.51 -48.40 -8.84
CA LEU A 347 41.90 -48.82 -8.60
C LEU A 347 43.01 -47.77 -8.87
N THR A 348 44.09 -47.59 -8.10
CA THR A 348 44.59 -47.90 -6.74
C THR A 348 46.05 -47.45 -6.76
N SER A 349 46.62 -47.08 -5.59
CA SER A 349 48.06 -47.18 -5.22
C SER A 349 49.11 -46.37 -6.02
N LEU A 350 50.26 -45.95 -5.53
CA LEU A 350 50.88 -45.72 -4.21
C LEU A 350 52.31 -45.20 -4.54
N ARG A 351 52.91 -44.37 -3.68
CA ARG A 351 54.35 -44.02 -3.53
C ARG A 351 55.02 -43.06 -4.52
N LEU A 352 55.61 -42.00 -3.97
CA LEU A 352 57.07 -41.81 -3.72
C LEU A 352 57.23 -40.46 -2.98
N LEU A 353 57.58 -40.46 -1.69
CA LEU A 353 58.91 -40.16 -1.13
C LEU A 353 59.46 -38.76 -1.45
N THR A 354 59.67 -37.92 -0.44
CA THR A 354 61.02 -37.53 0.04
C THR A 354 60.95 -36.66 1.31
N ASN A 355 61.67 -37.18 2.32
CA ASN A 355 62.27 -36.58 3.53
C ASN A 355 61.42 -35.86 4.57
#